data_AF-A0A1X0X087-F1
#
_entry.id   AF-A0A1X0X087-F1
#
_cell.length_a   1.000
_cell.length_b   1.000
_cell.length_c   1.000
_cell.angle_alpha   90.00
_cell.angle_beta   90.00
_cell.angle_gamma   90.00
#
_symmetry.space_group_name_H-M   'P 1'
#
loop_
_entity.id
_entity.type
_entity.pdbx_description
1 polymer ?
#
loop_
_entity_poly.entity_id
_entity_poly.type
_entity_poly.pdbx_seq_one_letter_code
_entity_poly.pdbx_strand_id
1 'polypeptide(L)'
;MECEEFTTHQDSHFKYPRHEYHFANGYGASVIHNKYSYGLELAVVKHNKKTGLWDLDYESGITDDVIGYINGKEELEEILIRISNL
;
A
#
# COMPACT_ATOMS: atom_id res chain seq x y z
N MET A 1 7.31 -12.75 5.04
CA MET A 1 6.78 -11.39 5.19
C MET A 1 5.80 -11.42 6.34
N GLU A 2 6.12 -10.76 7.45
CA GLU A 2 5.26 -10.70 8.63
C GLU A 2 4.52 -9.35 8.59
N CYS A 3 3.22 -9.41 8.29
CA CYS A 3 2.33 -8.24 8.30
C CYS A 3 1.74 -8.12 9.70
N GLU A 4 1.87 -6.96 10.33
CA GLU A 4 1.34 -6.73 11.69
C GLU A 4 -0.15 -6.46 11.66
N GLU A 5 -0.62 -5.78 10.60
CA GLU A 5 -2.02 -5.41 10.46
C GLU A 5 -2.43 -5.40 8.99
N PHE A 6 -3.59 -6.01 8.71
CA PHE A 6 -4.23 -5.99 7.40
C PHE A 6 -5.66 -5.48 7.54
N THR A 7 -5.95 -4.36 6.87
CA THR A 7 -7.25 -3.70 6.99
C THR A 7 -7.86 -3.47 5.61
N THR A 8 -9.14 -3.83 5.46
CA THR A 8 -9.92 -3.53 4.26
C THR A 8 -10.81 -2.33 4.53
N HIS A 9 -10.58 -1.25 3.80
CA HIS A 9 -11.38 -0.03 3.89
C HIS A 9 -12.37 0.02 2.72
N GLN A 10 -13.63 0.36 3.00
CA GLN A 10 -14.66 0.58 1.97
C GLN A 10 -14.95 2.07 1.76
N ASP A 11 -14.23 2.95 2.44
CA ASP A 11 -14.51 4.38 2.63
C ASP A 11 -14.16 5.27 1.43
N SER A 12 -13.53 4.72 0.37
CA SER A 12 -13.28 5.42 -0.89
C SER A 12 -14.62 5.69 -1.60
N HIS A 13 -15.29 6.77 -1.18
CA HIS A 13 -16.65 7.13 -1.58
C HIS A 13 -17.67 5.98 -1.41
N PHE A 14 -17.49 5.12 -0.38
CA PHE A 14 -18.33 3.94 -0.09
C PHE A 14 -18.43 2.92 -1.22
N LYS A 15 -17.53 2.97 -2.21
CA LYS A 15 -17.72 2.26 -3.48
C LYS A 15 -16.54 1.41 -3.94
N TYR A 16 -15.31 1.77 -3.54
CA TYR A 16 -14.12 1.06 -3.99
C TYR A 16 -13.32 0.55 -2.80
N PRO A 17 -13.14 -0.77 -2.65
CA PRO A 17 -12.37 -1.32 -1.56
C PRO A 17 -10.88 -1.00 -1.73
N ARG A 18 -10.22 -0.74 -0.60
CA ARG A 18 -8.78 -0.55 -0.47
C ARG A 18 -8.25 -1.52 0.59
N HIS A 19 -7.10 -2.12 0.33
CA HIS A 19 -6.44 -3.00 1.28
C HIS A 19 -5.14 -2.35 1.75
N GLU A 20 -4.98 -2.24 3.06
CA GLU A 20 -3.76 -1.74 3.68
C GLU A 20 -2.98 -2.88 4.33
N TYR A 21 -1.66 -2.87 4.10
CA TYR A 21 -0.69 -3.77 4.70
C TYR A 21 0.26 -2.92 5.55
N HIS A 22 0.37 -3.22 6.83
CA HIS A 22 1.27 -2.53 7.76
C HIS A 22 2.35 -3.48 8.25
N PHE A 23 3.61 -3.06 8.13
CA PHE A 23 4.76 -3.85 8.56
C PHE A 23 5.45 -3.24 9.78
N ALA A 24 6.13 -4.09 10.53
CA ALA A 24 6.84 -3.75 11.77
C ALA A 24 7.91 -2.63 11.61
N ASN A 25 8.44 -2.46 10.40
CA ASN A 25 9.40 -1.41 10.07
C ASN A 25 8.78 0.00 10.00
N GLY A 26 7.47 0.13 10.18
CA GLY A 26 6.74 1.40 10.10
C GLY A 26 6.41 1.81 8.67
N TYR A 27 6.59 0.92 7.70
CA TYR A 27 6.18 1.08 6.32
C TYR A 27 5.05 0.12 5.97
N GLY A 28 4.35 0.40 4.88
CA GLY A 28 3.18 -0.33 4.46
C GLY A 28 2.81 -0.05 3.02
N ALA A 29 1.74 -0.67 2.59
CA ALA A 29 1.19 -0.51 1.25
C ALA A 29 -0.31 -0.27 1.29
N SER A 30 -0.78 0.64 0.45
CA SER A 30 -2.19 0.85 0.17
C SER A 30 -2.51 0.36 -1.23
N VAL A 31 -3.34 -0.67 -1.34
CA VAL A 31 -3.59 -1.41 -2.58
C VAL A 31 -5.05 -1.25 -3.02
N ILE A 32 -5.26 -0.79 -4.25
CA ILE A 32 -6.59 -0.59 -4.82
C ILE A 32 -6.72 -1.23 -6.21
N HIS A 33 -7.94 -1.61 -6.55
CA HIS A 33 -8.29 -2.04 -7.90
C HIS A 33 -9.73 -1.64 -8.19
N ASN A 34 -9.93 -0.68 -9.09
CA ASN A 34 -11.26 -0.21 -9.46
C ASN A 34 -11.30 0.30 -10.91
N LYS A 35 -12.49 0.66 -11.40
CA LYS A 35 -12.67 1.09 -12.80
C LYS A 35 -11.97 2.40 -13.18
N TYR A 36 -11.45 3.14 -12.20
CA TYR A 36 -10.70 4.39 -12.39
C TYR A 36 -9.21 4.23 -12.10
N SER A 37 -8.76 3.06 -11.64
CA SER A 37 -7.34 2.76 -11.46
C SER A 37 -6.74 2.25 -12.78
N TYR A 38 -5.43 2.42 -12.91
CA TYR A 38 -4.62 1.82 -13.94
C TYR A 38 -4.35 0.35 -13.62
N GLY A 39 -5.39 -0.49 -13.62
CA GLY A 39 -5.28 -1.88 -13.18
C GLY A 39 -5.15 -1.99 -11.67
N LEU A 40 -4.33 -2.92 -11.17
CA LEU A 40 -3.99 -3.02 -9.76
C LEU A 40 -2.93 -1.96 -9.42
N GLU A 41 -3.22 -1.13 -8.42
CA GLU A 41 -2.37 -0.03 -7.98
C GLU A 41 -1.90 -0.21 -6.54
N LEU A 42 -0.67 0.22 -6.26
CA LEU A 42 -0.07 0.23 -4.93
C LEU A 42 0.61 1.57 -4.66
N ALA A 43 0.29 2.19 -3.53
CA ALA A 43 1.03 3.30 -2.97
C ALA A 43 1.77 2.86 -1.70
N VAL A 44 2.98 3.39 -1.48
CA VAL A 44 3.70 3.19 -0.22
C VAL A 44 3.11 4.11 0.84
N VAL A 45 2.88 3.57 2.04
CA VAL A 45 2.47 4.35 3.21
C VAL A 45 3.49 4.19 4.34
N LYS A 46 3.58 5.21 5.19
CA LYS A 46 4.48 5.25 6.34
C LYS A 46 3.73 5.68 7.58
N HIS A 47 3.99 5.00 8.69
CA HIS A 47 3.38 5.31 9.96
C HIS A 47 3.93 6.64 10.51
N ASN A 48 3.04 7.61 10.64
CA ASN A 48 3.33 8.90 11.23
C ASN A 48 3.16 8.84 12.74
N LYS A 49 4.30 8.71 13.45
CA LYS A 49 4.34 8.61 14.91
C LYS A 49 3.73 9.81 15.66
N LYS A 50 3.53 10.96 15.00
CA LYS A 50 2.92 12.14 15.64
C LYS A 50 1.39 12.09 15.60
N THR A 51 0.83 11.57 14.52
CA THR A 51 -0.64 11.53 14.31
C THR A 51 -1.23 10.15 14.59
N GLY A 52 -0.41 9.10 14.57
CA GLY A 52 -0.83 7.70 14.62
C GLY A 52 -1.47 7.20 13.31
N LEU A 53 -1.39 8.00 12.24
CA LEU A 53 -1.96 7.67 10.94
C LEU A 53 -0.89 7.09 10.00
N TRP A 54 -1.35 6.42 8.94
CA TRP A 54 -0.53 5.95 7.85
C TRP A 54 -0.67 6.92 6.67
N ASP A 55 0.40 7.67 6.41
CA ASP A 55 0.44 8.71 5.38
C ASP A 55 1.14 8.18 4.12
N LEU A 56 0.79 8.68 2.94
CA LEU A 56 1.49 8.35 1.70
C LEU A 56 2.97 8.75 1.79
N ASP A 57 3.86 7.88 1.32
CA ASP A 57 5.29 8.11 1.32
C ASP A 57 5.89 8.02 -0.09
N TYR A 58 6.29 9.18 -0.60
CA TYR A 58 6.96 9.33 -1.89
C TYR A 58 8.49 9.34 -1.77
N GLU A 59 9.03 9.25 -0.55
CA GLU A 59 10.47 9.35 -0.28
C GLU A 59 11.08 7.99 0.13
N SER A 60 10.29 6.91 0.11
CA SER A 60 10.72 5.55 0.48
C SER A 60 11.83 4.97 -0.41
N GLY A 61 12.01 5.51 -1.62
CA GLY A 61 12.90 4.95 -2.64
C GLY A 61 12.36 3.71 -3.36
N ILE A 62 11.13 3.27 -3.04
CA ILE A 62 10.44 2.22 -3.79
C ILE A 62 9.75 2.80 -5.03
N THR A 63 9.06 3.93 -4.84
CA THR A 63 8.39 4.71 -5.88
C THR A 63 8.23 6.16 -5.38
N ASP A 64 8.25 7.10 -6.31
CA ASP A 64 7.96 8.52 -6.11
C ASP A 64 6.50 8.89 -6.41
N ASP A 65 5.67 7.90 -6.79
CA ASP A 65 4.23 8.04 -7.07
C ASP A 65 3.49 6.71 -6.80
N VAL A 66 2.32 6.48 -7.39
CA VAL A 66 1.58 5.21 -7.34
C VAL A 66 2.10 4.24 -8.40
N ILE A 67 2.41 3.00 -7.99
CA ILE A 67 2.72 1.91 -8.94
C ILE A 67 1.41 1.39 -9.51
N GLY A 68 1.16 1.63 -10.79
CA GLY A 68 0.03 1.08 -11.53
C GLY A 68 0.38 -0.17 -12.34
N TYR A 69 -0.65 -0.80 -12.89
CA TYR A 69 -0.60 -1.98 -13.76
C TYR A 69 0.18 -3.17 -13.18
N ILE A 70 0.08 -3.39 -11.86
CA ILE A 70 0.71 -4.54 -11.20
C ILE A 70 0.09 -5.84 -11.74
N ASN A 71 0.92 -6.72 -12.30
CA ASN A 71 0.52 -7.93 -13.02
C ASN A 71 0.31 -9.09 -12.05
N GLY A 72 -0.85 -9.06 -11.40
CA GLY A 72 -1.31 -10.16 -10.57
C GLY A 72 -0.56 -10.29 -9.25
N LYS A 73 -0.64 -11.48 -8.67
CA LYS A 73 -0.26 -11.73 -7.28
C LYS A 73 1.26 -11.72 -7.06
N GLU A 74 2.03 -12.29 -7.98
CA GLU A 74 3.48 -12.46 -7.83
C GLU A 74 4.19 -11.09 -7.80
N GLU A 75 3.90 -10.20 -8.76
CA GLU A 75 4.47 -8.85 -8.78
C GLU A 75 4.04 -8.03 -7.54
N LEU A 76 2.79 -8.17 -7.11
CA LEU A 76 2.32 -7.53 -5.88
C LEU A 76 3.13 -8.01 -4.66
N GLU A 77 3.33 -9.32 -4.51
CA GLU A 77 4.07 -9.90 -3.39
C GLU A 77 5.54 -9.45 -3.40
N GLU A 78 6.19 -9.36 -4.55
CA GLU A 78 7.55 -8.85 -4.67
C GLU A 78 7.67 -7.39 -4.18
N ILE A 79 6.73 -6.53 -4.55
CA ILE A 79 6.70 -5.13 -4.09
C ILE A 79 6.47 -5.08 -2.58
N LEU A 80 5.52 -5.86 -2.05
CA LEU A 80 5.25 -5.91 -0.62
C LEU A 80 6.48 -6.39 0.18
N ILE A 81 7.21 -7.39 -0.33
CA ILE A 81 8.46 -7.85 0.28
C ILE A 81 9.51 -6.72 0.31
N ARG A 82 9.65 -5.95 -0.78
CA ARG A 82 10.57 -4.80 -0.81
C ARG A 82 10.20 -3.76 0.24
N ILE A 83 8.92 -3.42 0.37
CA ILE A 83 8.44 -2.47 1.38
C ILE A 83 8.68 -3.00 2.80
N SER A 84 8.46 -4.29 3.04
CA SER A 84 8.68 -4.90 4.36
C SER A 84 10.16 -4.95 4.80
N ASN A 85 11.09 -4.75 3.86
CA ASN A 85 12.54 -4.78 4.09
C ASN A 85 13.19 -3.38 4.12
N LEU A 86 12.40 -2.30 4.04
CA LEU A 86 12.87 -0.93 4.29
C LEU A 86 13.27 -0.74 5.76
#